data_AF-A0A9W6KFF8-F1
#
_entry.id   AF-A0A9W6KFF8-F1
#
_cell.length_a   1.000
_cell.length_b   1.000
_cell.length_c   1.000
_cell.angle_alpha   90.00
_cell.angle_beta   90.00
_cell.angle_gamma   90.00
#
_symmetry.space_group_name_H-M   'P 1'
#
loop_
_entity.id
_entity.type
_entity.pdbx_description
1 polymer ?
#
loop_
_entity_poly.entity_id
_entity_poly.type
_entity_poly.pdbx_seq_one_letter_code
_entity_poly.pdbx_strand_id
1 'polypeptide(L)'
;MLKAWLSVVLGLVLLVAGVALFATVDRGLRVESTHVGAVPVQVVRADSAPGAGKRPVVVVVHGYAGSGRLMRPFADTLARRGYLVALPDLAGHGANAERLTQEGLDRDLAAVVRFARGRPDADPARVALVGHSMGAAAVVRAGAADQTIAATVAISIGDDASAALRPGPRHLLGLYGAFEPAGIGATERAMGAERVVPVPLVEHIGVLFADRTHHETAQWLDRALGHRPERPVIAAKDRLIPGILSLAGALLTLVGGLLLRRTGTARVPLGRERLGLRLGAVLLAPVAGELLGVALAYLLPNNVTGYLTGYFAGCGAVLLATALLVAGPARPARPSLAAVGGAALVAVAALAAVVVPVHFGLTDVAPHGPDWWVVGLLAVAVAGLLAGAHALFGPPWSYAAVLILCLPLPVASLAGVAPGFLAIISPLVMVLIVLHFAVSAAAGRPWWRTVAAGALTVAWPVAVVLPVLGR
;
A
#
# COMPACT_ATOMS: atom_id res chain seq x y z
N MET A 1 -18.55 17.54 -25.15
CA MET A 1 -17.13 17.64 -25.55
C MET A 1 -16.32 18.59 -24.67
N LEU A 2 -16.80 19.81 -24.37
CA LEU A 2 -16.11 20.76 -23.48
C LEU A 2 -15.64 20.16 -22.15
N LYS A 3 -16.52 19.47 -21.41
CA LYS A 3 -16.17 18.80 -20.14
C LYS A 3 -15.00 17.81 -20.27
N ALA A 4 -14.94 17.05 -21.37
CA ALA A 4 -13.87 16.07 -21.60
C ALA A 4 -12.52 16.76 -21.88
N TRP A 5 -12.53 17.86 -22.64
CA TRP A 5 -11.35 18.70 -22.84
C TRP A 5 -10.85 19.33 -21.55
N LEU A 6 -11.76 19.87 -20.72
CA LEU A 6 -11.39 20.41 -19.41
C LEU A 6 -10.74 19.33 -18.51
N SER A 7 -11.28 18.10 -18.51
CA SER A 7 -10.67 16.99 -17.76
C SER A 7 -9.27 16.65 -18.25
N VAL A 8 -9.03 16.62 -19.57
CA VAL A 8 -7.69 16.36 -20.12
C VAL A 8 -6.71 17.46 -19.74
N VAL A 9 -7.10 18.74 -19.93
CA VAL A 9 -6.23 19.89 -19.63
C VAL A 9 -5.90 19.94 -18.14
N LEU A 10 -6.90 19.83 -17.26
CA LEU A 10 -6.68 19.79 -15.82
C LEU A 10 -5.80 18.59 -15.44
N GLY A 11 -6.06 17.42 -16.02
CA GLY A 11 -5.26 16.21 -15.77
C GLY A 11 -3.79 16.41 -16.12
N LEU A 12 -3.50 16.99 -17.29
CA LEU A 12 -2.13 17.29 -17.72
C LEU A 12 -1.44 18.31 -16.81
N VAL A 13 -2.14 19.36 -16.40
CA VAL A 13 -1.60 20.37 -15.47
C VAL A 13 -1.22 19.73 -14.13
N LEU A 14 -2.10 18.92 -13.55
CA LEU A 14 -1.84 18.22 -12.28
C LEU A 14 -0.69 17.22 -12.41
N LEU A 15 -0.63 16.48 -13.52
CA LEU A 15 0.45 15.53 -13.78
C LEU A 15 1.80 16.23 -13.90
N VAL A 16 1.88 17.33 -14.67
CA VAL A 16 3.10 18.13 -14.81
C VAL A 16 3.51 18.73 -13.46
N ALA A 17 2.57 19.25 -12.68
CA ALA A 17 2.85 19.77 -11.35
C ALA A 17 3.40 18.68 -10.41
N GLY A 18 2.79 17.49 -10.40
CA GLY A 18 3.25 16.35 -9.61
C GLY A 18 4.66 15.90 -9.99
N VAL A 19 4.94 15.74 -11.29
CA VAL A 19 6.27 15.38 -11.80
C VAL A 19 7.32 16.45 -11.48
N ALA A 20 6.98 17.73 -11.67
CA ALA A 20 7.89 18.84 -11.37
C ALA A 20 8.24 18.87 -9.87
N LEU A 21 7.26 18.65 -8.99
CA LEU A 21 7.49 18.57 -7.56
C LEU A 21 8.37 17.37 -7.19
N PHE A 22 8.14 16.17 -7.76
CA PHE A 22 9.00 15.00 -7.55
C PHE A 22 10.47 15.28 -7.89
N ALA A 23 10.73 16.01 -8.98
CA ALA A 23 12.09 16.41 -9.37
C ALA A 23 12.78 17.32 -8.34
N THR A 24 12.05 17.86 -7.37
CA THR A 24 12.58 18.74 -6.33
C THR A 24 12.68 18.09 -4.94
N VAL A 25 11.97 16.99 -4.70
CA VAL A 25 11.86 16.39 -3.35
C VAL A 25 13.21 15.98 -2.78
N ASP A 26 14.11 15.47 -3.62
CA ASP A 26 15.43 15.01 -3.20
C ASP A 26 16.50 16.11 -3.17
N ARG A 27 16.14 17.38 -3.46
CA ARG A 27 17.13 18.47 -3.47
C ARG A 27 17.82 18.61 -2.11
N GLY A 28 19.15 18.55 -2.13
CA GLY A 28 20.02 18.63 -0.95
C GLY A 28 20.08 17.36 -0.13
N LEU A 29 19.56 16.23 -0.64
CA LEU A 29 19.68 14.91 -0.03
C LEU A 29 20.51 14.00 -0.93
N ARG A 30 21.39 13.21 -0.31
CA ARG A 30 21.99 12.04 -0.93
C ARG A 30 21.24 10.79 -0.51
N VAL A 31 20.93 9.99 -1.51
CA VAL A 31 20.24 8.71 -1.37
C VAL A 31 21.15 7.64 -1.94
N GLU A 32 21.55 6.70 -1.10
CA GLU A 32 22.42 5.58 -1.46
C GLU A 32 21.63 4.28 -1.27
N SER A 33 21.56 3.45 -2.30
CA SER A 33 20.96 2.12 -2.20
C SER A 33 22.08 1.09 -2.08
N THR A 34 21.97 0.21 -1.10
CA THR A 34 22.95 -0.84 -0.80
C THR A 34 22.26 -2.09 -0.28
N HIS A 35 23.02 -3.15 -0.02
CA HIS A 35 22.54 -4.39 0.58
C HIS A 35 23.36 -4.72 1.82
N VAL A 36 22.68 -5.17 2.88
CA VAL A 36 23.30 -5.70 4.10
C VAL A 36 22.96 -7.18 4.17
N GLY A 37 23.85 -8.01 3.62
CA GLY A 37 23.50 -9.40 3.33
C GLY A 37 22.37 -9.44 2.29
N ALA A 38 21.26 -10.10 2.62
CA ALA A 38 20.06 -10.15 1.77
C ALA A 38 19.16 -8.91 1.89
N VAL A 39 19.38 -8.04 2.87
CA VAL A 39 18.49 -6.91 3.21
C VAL A 39 18.79 -5.71 2.30
N PRO A 40 17.88 -5.29 1.41
CA PRO A 40 18.00 -4.03 0.70
C PRO A 40 17.87 -2.87 1.68
N VAL A 41 18.78 -1.89 1.60
CA VAL A 41 18.79 -0.73 2.48
C VAL A 41 18.98 0.54 1.66
N GLN A 42 18.14 1.54 1.90
CA GLN A 42 18.37 2.89 1.43
C GLN A 42 18.90 3.76 2.57
N VAL A 43 20.05 4.39 2.35
CA VAL A 43 20.64 5.36 3.27
C VAL A 43 20.37 6.78 2.75
N VAL A 44 19.76 7.61 3.58
CA VAL A 44 19.40 9.00 3.25
C VAL A 44 20.11 9.94 4.21
N ARG A 45 20.77 10.97 3.68
CA ARG A 45 21.43 12.01 4.46
C ARG A 45 21.44 13.32 3.69
N ALA A 46 21.57 14.45 4.39
CA ALA A 46 21.80 15.72 3.72
C ALA A 46 23.17 15.76 3.01
N ASP A 47 23.23 16.52 1.92
CA ASP A 47 24.50 17.02 1.40
C ASP A 47 25.18 17.88 2.47
N SER A 48 26.46 17.65 2.72
CA SER A 48 27.24 18.50 3.61
C SER A 48 28.59 18.84 3.01
N ALA A 49 29.13 19.97 3.47
CA ALA A 49 30.47 20.41 3.10
C ALA A 49 31.51 19.33 3.48
N PRO A 50 32.61 19.21 2.72
CA PRO A 50 33.75 18.39 3.11
C PRO A 50 34.19 18.70 4.55
N GLY A 51 34.38 17.67 5.37
CA GLY A 51 34.76 17.82 6.78
C GLY A 51 33.58 17.94 7.77
N ALA A 52 32.33 17.81 7.32
CA ALA A 52 31.21 17.64 8.22
C ALA A 52 31.43 16.42 9.14
N GLY A 53 31.28 16.63 10.45
CA GLY A 53 31.52 15.60 11.47
C GLY A 53 30.57 14.40 11.35
N LYS A 54 30.83 13.38 12.19
CA LYS A 54 30.00 12.18 12.29
C LYS A 54 28.55 12.52 12.69
N ARG A 55 27.59 11.84 12.06
CA ARG A 55 26.15 12.10 12.23
C ARG A 55 25.50 11.10 13.18
N PRO A 56 24.53 11.53 14.01
CA PRO A 56 23.65 10.59 14.68
C PRO A 56 22.89 9.74 13.64
N VAL A 57 22.68 8.47 13.97
CA VAL A 57 22.08 7.46 13.09
C VAL A 57 20.66 7.14 13.53
N VAL A 58 19.75 7.03 12.57
CA VAL A 58 18.39 6.53 12.81
C VAL A 58 18.10 5.40 11.84
N VAL A 59 17.72 4.23 12.35
CA VAL A 59 17.16 3.16 11.52
C VAL A 59 15.63 3.25 11.60
N VAL A 60 14.98 3.43 10.44
CA VAL A 60 13.54 3.64 10.34
C VAL A 60 12.89 2.44 9.66
N VAL A 61 12.04 1.73 10.38
CA VAL A 61 11.52 0.41 10.02
C VAL A 61 10.03 0.48 9.67
N HIS A 62 9.66 -0.11 8.55
CA HIS A 62 8.27 -0.15 8.06
C HIS A 62 7.42 -1.22 8.78
N GLY A 63 6.09 -1.07 8.68
CA GLY A 63 5.12 -2.05 9.16
C GLY A 63 4.85 -3.20 8.17
N TYR A 64 3.87 -4.04 8.52
CA TYR A 64 3.37 -5.10 7.66
C TYR A 64 2.79 -4.51 6.37
N ALA A 65 3.09 -5.15 5.25
CA ALA A 65 2.75 -4.68 3.91
C ALA A 65 3.32 -3.29 3.54
N GLY A 66 4.46 -2.94 4.16
CA GLY A 66 5.22 -1.72 3.88
C GLY A 66 6.53 -2.00 3.14
N SER A 67 7.35 -0.96 3.04
CA SER A 67 8.73 -1.00 2.54
C SER A 67 9.49 0.18 3.15
N GLY A 68 10.81 0.21 3.05
CA GLY A 68 11.61 1.39 3.39
C GLY A 68 11.10 2.65 2.66
N ARG A 69 10.53 2.48 1.47
CA ARG A 69 9.91 3.58 0.72
C ARG A 69 8.68 4.17 1.41
N LEU A 70 7.82 3.36 2.03
CA LEU A 70 6.67 3.86 2.80
C LEU A 70 7.12 4.81 3.93
N MET A 71 8.27 4.50 4.52
CA MET A 71 8.87 5.27 5.61
C MET A 71 9.74 6.44 5.13
N ARG A 72 9.84 6.66 3.81
CA ARG A 72 10.69 7.70 3.22
C ARG A 72 10.43 9.12 3.73
N PRO A 73 9.19 9.55 4.04
CA PRO A 73 8.96 10.88 4.62
C PRO A 73 9.71 11.11 5.94
N PHE A 74 9.89 10.08 6.78
CA PHE A 74 10.68 10.19 8.01
C PHE A 74 12.14 10.40 7.70
N ALA A 75 12.68 9.68 6.71
CA ALA A 75 14.05 9.88 6.27
C ALA A 75 14.27 11.26 5.69
N ASP A 76 13.36 11.77 4.86
CA ASP A 76 13.48 13.13 4.31
C ASP A 76 13.44 14.18 5.44
N THR A 77 12.59 13.99 6.45
CA THR A 77 12.53 14.86 7.64
C THR A 77 13.84 14.82 8.43
N LEU A 78 14.29 13.63 8.83
CA LEU A 78 15.44 13.46 9.72
C LEU A 78 16.76 13.76 9.00
N ALA A 79 16.93 13.34 7.75
CA ALA A 79 18.13 13.65 6.98
C ALA A 79 18.34 15.17 6.82
N ARG A 80 17.27 15.93 6.55
CA ARG A 80 17.31 17.41 6.48
C ARG A 80 17.63 18.08 7.82
N ARG A 81 17.48 17.35 8.93
CA ARG A 81 17.87 17.77 10.28
C ARG A 81 19.30 17.37 10.63
N GLY A 82 20.01 16.66 9.75
CA GLY A 82 21.41 16.28 9.92
C GLY A 82 21.65 14.82 10.28
N TYR A 83 20.61 14.00 10.42
CA TYR A 83 20.73 12.57 10.70
C TYR A 83 21.25 11.79 9.48
N LEU A 84 21.89 10.66 9.74
CA LEU A 84 22.06 9.57 8.78
C LEU A 84 20.92 8.58 9.00
N VAL A 85 20.08 8.36 7.98
CA VAL A 85 18.88 7.54 8.11
C VAL A 85 18.99 6.29 7.25
N ALA A 86 18.78 5.11 7.83
CA ALA A 86 18.71 3.85 7.10
C ALA A 86 17.26 3.35 7.04
N LEU A 87 16.80 3.02 5.83
CA LEU A 87 15.49 2.49 5.51
C LEU A 87 15.65 1.08 4.93
N PRO A 88 15.54 0.02 5.74
CA PRO A 88 15.60 -1.34 5.25
C PRO A 88 14.26 -1.79 4.68
N ASP A 89 14.31 -2.70 3.71
CA ASP A 89 13.21 -3.61 3.37
C ASP A 89 13.43 -4.92 4.15
N LEU A 90 12.67 -5.12 5.22
CA LEU A 90 12.83 -6.32 6.06
C LEU A 90 12.25 -7.57 5.38
N ALA A 91 12.65 -8.75 5.86
CA ALA A 91 12.21 -10.05 5.34
C ALA A 91 10.73 -10.08 4.91
N GLY A 92 10.51 -10.55 3.68
CA GLY A 92 9.20 -10.68 3.07
C GLY A 92 8.65 -9.42 2.42
N HIS A 93 9.27 -8.26 2.57
CA HIS A 93 8.72 -6.98 2.13
C HIS A 93 9.60 -6.25 1.12
N GLY A 94 9.00 -5.39 0.30
CA GLY A 94 9.72 -4.59 -0.69
C GLY A 94 10.61 -5.45 -1.58
N ALA A 95 11.88 -5.06 -1.74
CA ALA A 95 12.83 -5.82 -2.54
C ALA A 95 13.42 -7.05 -1.81
N ASN A 96 13.07 -7.31 -0.55
CA ASN A 96 13.57 -8.44 0.24
C ASN A 96 12.70 -9.68 0.03
N ALA A 97 13.17 -10.57 -0.85
CA ALA A 97 12.48 -11.80 -1.21
C ALA A 97 12.59 -12.93 -0.16
N GLU A 98 13.24 -12.70 0.98
CA GLU A 98 13.22 -13.68 2.07
C GLU A 98 11.83 -13.85 2.66
N ARG A 99 11.63 -14.89 3.45
CA ARG A 99 10.33 -15.18 4.07
C ARG A 99 10.19 -14.41 5.38
N LEU A 100 9.03 -13.78 5.57
CA LEU A 100 8.66 -13.14 6.82
C LEU A 100 8.54 -14.18 7.93
N THR A 101 9.49 -14.15 8.86
CA THR A 101 9.44 -14.80 10.17
C THR A 101 9.92 -13.80 11.23
N GLN A 102 9.56 -14.01 12.49
CA GLN A 102 10.01 -13.12 13.56
C GLN A 102 11.54 -13.12 13.71
N GLU A 103 12.16 -14.30 13.61
CA GLU A 103 13.62 -14.44 13.62
C GLU A 103 14.28 -13.71 12.45
N GLY A 104 13.67 -13.76 11.25
CA GLY A 104 14.12 -13.03 10.07
C GLY A 104 14.09 -11.52 10.28
N LEU A 105 12.97 -10.98 10.80
CA LEU A 105 12.83 -9.56 11.12
C LEU A 105 13.91 -9.09 12.10
N ASP A 106 14.09 -9.81 13.21
CA ASP A 106 15.01 -9.43 14.28
C ASP A 106 16.48 -9.51 13.80
N ARG A 107 16.82 -10.55 13.03
CA ARG A 107 18.14 -10.72 12.42
C ARG A 107 18.44 -9.62 11.40
N ASP A 108 17.49 -9.30 10.52
CA ASP A 108 17.63 -8.28 9.49
C ASP A 108 17.83 -6.90 10.13
N LEU A 109 16.99 -6.54 11.11
CA LEU A 109 17.12 -5.29 11.85
C LEU A 109 18.47 -5.19 12.56
N ALA A 110 18.90 -6.25 13.26
CA ALA A 110 20.20 -6.25 13.93
C ALA A 110 21.37 -6.07 12.95
N ALA A 111 21.30 -6.67 11.76
CA ALA A 111 22.30 -6.49 10.71
C ALA A 111 22.34 -5.04 10.19
N VAL A 112 21.18 -4.44 9.93
CA VAL A 112 21.06 -3.06 9.46
C VAL A 112 21.55 -2.07 10.52
N VAL A 113 21.24 -2.27 11.80
CA VAL A 113 21.74 -1.45 12.91
C VAL A 113 23.27 -1.50 12.97
N ARG A 114 23.88 -2.70 12.92
CA ARG A 114 25.35 -2.83 12.89
C ARG A 114 25.97 -2.14 11.69
N PHE A 115 25.39 -2.32 10.51
CA PHE A 115 25.83 -1.67 9.28
C PHE A 115 25.79 -0.14 9.41
N ALA A 116 24.63 0.42 9.79
CA ALA A 116 24.44 1.87 9.87
C ALA A 116 25.33 2.50 10.96
N ARG A 117 25.48 1.84 12.12
CA ARG A 117 26.37 2.24 13.22
C ARG A 117 27.85 2.23 12.81
N GLY A 118 28.25 1.30 11.94
CA GLY A 118 29.63 1.11 11.49
C GLY A 118 30.07 2.00 10.33
N ARG A 119 29.18 2.83 9.77
CA ARG A 119 29.54 3.70 8.64
C ARG A 119 30.59 4.76 9.02
N PRO A 120 31.48 5.17 8.09
CA PRO A 120 32.49 6.18 8.38
C PRO A 120 31.91 7.55 8.77
N ASP A 121 30.75 7.91 8.20
CA ASP A 121 30.02 9.15 8.43
C ASP A 121 29.01 9.07 9.59
N ALA A 122 28.96 7.93 10.31
CA ALA A 122 28.11 7.70 11.46
C ALA A 122 28.83 7.96 12.79
N ASP A 123 28.07 8.48 13.76
CA ASP A 123 28.44 8.54 15.16
C ASP A 123 27.91 7.29 15.89
N PRO A 124 28.77 6.32 16.22
CA PRO A 124 28.32 5.04 16.75
C PRO A 124 27.73 5.13 18.16
N ALA A 125 27.97 6.24 18.89
CA ALA A 125 27.40 6.47 20.21
C ALA A 125 25.98 7.06 20.18
N ARG A 126 25.52 7.51 19.01
CA ARG A 126 24.23 8.18 18.83
C ARG A 126 23.37 7.45 17.81
N VAL A 127 22.90 6.26 18.17
CA VAL A 127 22.01 5.43 17.34
C VAL A 127 20.62 5.37 17.96
N ALA A 128 19.60 5.61 17.14
CA ALA A 128 18.19 5.48 17.53
C ALA A 128 17.39 4.65 16.52
N LEU A 129 16.23 4.19 16.95
CA LEU A 129 15.31 3.40 16.12
C LEU A 129 13.93 4.07 16.05
N VAL A 130 13.30 3.97 14.88
CA VAL A 130 11.90 4.36 14.66
C VAL A 130 11.22 3.21 13.95
N GLY A 131 10.03 2.80 14.38
CA GLY A 131 9.30 1.71 13.74
C GLY A 131 7.80 1.96 13.71
N HIS A 132 7.13 1.44 12.68
CA HIS A 132 5.67 1.47 12.55
C HIS A 132 5.07 0.06 12.63
N SER A 133 3.98 -0.11 13.41
CA SER A 133 3.23 -1.38 13.50
C SER A 133 4.15 -2.58 13.81
N MET A 134 4.20 -3.59 12.93
CA MET A 134 5.18 -4.69 12.99
C MET A 134 6.63 -4.19 13.22
N GLY A 135 7.03 -3.13 12.53
CA GLY A 135 8.34 -2.50 12.69
C GLY A 135 8.51 -1.82 14.04
N ALA A 136 7.44 -1.29 14.64
CA ALA A 136 7.48 -0.73 15.99
C ALA A 136 7.81 -1.82 17.02
N ALA A 137 7.18 -2.99 16.90
CA ALA A 137 7.47 -4.14 17.75
C ALA A 137 8.92 -4.61 17.59
N ALA A 138 9.42 -4.67 16.35
CA ALA A 138 10.81 -5.04 16.07
C ALA A 138 11.81 -4.05 16.70
N VAL A 139 11.60 -2.74 16.58
CA VAL A 139 12.52 -1.76 17.19
C VAL A 139 12.44 -1.70 18.71
N VAL A 140 11.28 -1.99 19.30
CA VAL A 140 11.14 -2.12 20.75
C VAL A 140 11.90 -3.34 21.26
N ARG A 141 11.77 -4.50 20.61
CA ARG A 141 12.56 -5.71 20.93
C ARG A 141 14.06 -5.45 20.81
N ALA A 142 14.48 -4.82 19.70
CA ALA A 142 15.89 -4.51 19.46
C ALA A 142 16.44 -3.52 20.50
N GLY A 143 15.70 -2.46 20.83
CA GLY A 143 16.10 -1.49 21.85
C GLY A 143 16.13 -2.07 23.26
N ALA A 144 15.25 -3.03 23.59
CA ALA A 144 15.31 -3.76 24.85
C ALA A 144 16.56 -4.65 24.93
N ALA A 145 16.91 -5.33 23.82
CA ALA A 145 18.06 -6.23 23.74
C ALA A 145 19.43 -5.51 23.65
N ASP A 146 19.48 -4.32 23.04
CA ASP A 146 20.70 -3.51 22.90
C ASP A 146 20.53 -2.14 23.60
N GLN A 147 20.95 -2.07 24.86
CA GLN A 147 20.91 -0.84 25.67
C GLN A 147 21.91 0.24 25.23
N THR A 148 22.72 -0.02 24.19
CA THR A 148 23.53 1.03 23.53
C THR A 148 22.71 1.84 22.51
N ILE A 149 21.49 1.40 22.19
CA ILE A 149 20.52 2.20 21.43
C ILE A 149 20.01 3.32 22.35
N ALA A 150 20.23 4.55 21.91
CA ALA A 150 20.02 5.72 22.74
C ALA A 150 18.55 6.17 22.79
N ALA A 151 17.74 5.86 21.78
CA ALA A 151 16.31 6.17 21.78
C ALA A 151 15.51 5.26 20.86
N THR A 152 14.24 5.04 21.20
CA THR A 152 13.29 4.27 20.40
C THR A 152 11.98 5.03 20.22
N VAL A 153 11.44 5.03 19.00
CA VAL A 153 10.10 5.57 18.69
C VAL A 153 9.25 4.44 18.11
N ALA A 154 8.18 4.10 18.81
CA ALA A 154 7.17 3.14 18.37
C ALA A 154 5.95 3.91 17.86
N ILE A 155 5.55 3.63 16.62
CA ILE A 155 4.39 4.23 15.98
C ILE A 155 3.36 3.14 15.74
N SER A 156 2.20 3.22 16.38
CA SER A 156 1.05 2.34 16.16
C SER A 156 1.39 0.85 16.33
N ILE A 157 2.06 0.49 17.43
CA ILE A 157 2.64 -0.85 17.64
C ILE A 157 1.63 -2.01 17.65
N GLY A 158 0.33 -1.74 17.84
CA GLY A 158 -0.69 -2.78 17.97
C GLY A 158 -0.65 -3.48 19.33
N ASP A 159 -1.22 -4.68 19.42
CA ASP A 159 -1.32 -5.48 20.65
C ASP A 159 -0.14 -6.47 20.83
N ASP A 160 1.03 -6.11 20.28
CA ASP A 160 2.17 -7.01 20.21
C ASP A 160 2.80 -7.26 21.61
N ALA A 161 3.23 -8.50 21.86
CA ALA A 161 3.65 -9.00 23.18
C ALA A 161 4.94 -8.36 23.74
N SER A 162 5.57 -7.44 22.99
CA SER A 162 6.71 -6.64 23.44
C SER A 162 6.41 -5.72 24.64
N ALA A 163 5.13 -5.53 24.98
CA ALA A 163 4.67 -4.81 26.18
C ALA A 163 5.25 -5.32 27.51
N ALA A 164 5.71 -6.58 27.57
CA ALA A 164 6.21 -7.19 28.80
C ALA A 164 7.75 -7.24 28.94
N LEU A 165 8.51 -6.67 27.99
CA LEU A 165 9.98 -6.78 28.02
C LEU A 165 10.59 -5.98 29.18
N ARG A 166 11.36 -6.65 30.03
CA ARG A 166 12.13 -6.04 31.12
C ARG A 166 13.60 -6.52 31.07
N PRO A 167 14.59 -5.60 30.98
CA PRO A 167 14.42 -4.15 30.81
C PRO A 167 13.81 -3.79 29.44
N GLY A 168 13.07 -2.68 29.38
CA GLY A 168 12.55 -2.13 28.12
C GLY A 168 13.60 -1.33 27.35
N PRO A 169 13.27 -0.78 26.18
CA PRO A 169 14.16 0.11 25.43
C PRO A 169 14.37 1.45 26.15
N ARG A 170 15.51 2.10 25.89
CA ARG A 170 15.81 3.45 26.41
C ARG A 170 15.03 4.52 25.65
N HIS A 171 14.60 5.56 26.37
CA HIS A 171 13.94 6.73 25.80
C HIS A 171 12.87 6.35 24.76
N LEU A 172 11.84 5.66 25.25
CA LEU A 172 10.74 5.18 24.41
C LEU A 172 9.63 6.24 24.28
N LEU A 173 9.33 6.63 23.04
CA LEU A 173 8.14 7.39 22.65
C LEU A 173 7.13 6.48 21.94
N GLY A 174 5.87 6.50 22.39
CA GLY A 174 4.71 5.93 21.68
C GLY A 174 3.91 6.99 20.94
N LEU A 175 3.46 6.67 19.73
CA LEU A 175 2.69 7.54 18.84
C LEU A 175 1.62 6.70 18.14
N TYR A 176 0.34 7.10 18.18
CA TYR A 176 -0.73 6.34 17.51
C TYR A 176 -1.78 7.27 16.91
N GLY A 177 -2.45 6.81 15.86
CA GLY A 177 -3.58 7.52 15.26
C GLY A 177 -4.81 7.49 16.17
N ALA A 178 -5.47 8.63 16.35
CA ALA A 178 -6.64 8.74 17.22
C ALA A 178 -7.88 8.00 16.69
N PHE A 179 -7.89 7.60 15.41
CA PHE A 179 -8.93 6.76 14.82
C PHE A 179 -8.57 5.27 14.75
N GLU A 180 -7.46 4.87 15.38
CA GLU A 180 -7.13 3.46 15.52
C GLU A 180 -8.02 2.76 16.57
N PRO A 181 -8.13 1.41 16.50
CA PRO A 181 -8.90 0.64 17.48
C PRO A 181 -8.48 0.92 18.93
N ALA A 182 -9.45 0.84 19.84
CA ALA A 182 -9.19 0.98 21.27
C ALA A 182 -8.22 -0.13 21.74
N GLY A 183 -7.13 0.26 22.41
CA GLY A 183 -6.12 -0.69 22.93
C GLY A 183 -4.70 -0.24 22.62
N ILE A 184 -4.43 0.28 21.42
CA ILE A 184 -3.07 0.60 20.96
C ILE A 184 -2.36 1.61 21.87
N GLY A 185 -3.03 2.71 22.23
CA GLY A 185 -2.46 3.68 23.18
C GLY A 185 -2.27 3.13 24.61
N ALA A 186 -2.96 2.05 24.99
CA ALA A 186 -2.72 1.36 26.26
C ALA A 186 -1.49 0.45 26.18
N THR A 187 -1.30 -0.26 25.05
CA THR A 187 -0.10 -1.07 24.79
C THR A 187 1.16 -0.20 24.80
N GLU A 188 1.10 1.00 24.21
CA GLU A 188 2.20 1.96 24.25
C GLU A 188 2.61 2.37 25.66
N ARG A 189 1.63 2.57 26.56
CA ARG A 189 1.91 2.88 27.97
C ARG A 189 2.45 1.65 28.71
N ALA A 190 1.90 0.47 28.43
CA ALA A 190 2.28 -0.77 29.09
C ALA A 190 3.76 -1.14 28.85
N MET A 191 4.30 -0.81 27.67
CA MET A 191 5.72 -0.96 27.32
C MET A 191 6.68 -0.11 28.18
N GLY A 192 6.18 0.80 29.02
CA GLY A 192 7.00 1.75 29.75
C GLY A 192 7.48 2.91 28.88
N ALA A 193 6.71 3.30 27.86
CA ALA A 193 6.99 4.52 27.12
C ALA A 193 6.98 5.74 28.06
N GLU A 194 8.04 6.54 28.01
CA GLU A 194 8.17 7.76 28.80
C GLU A 194 7.11 8.79 28.40
N ARG A 195 6.69 8.74 27.13
CA ARG A 195 5.62 9.58 26.60
C ARG A 195 4.84 8.81 25.55
N VAL A 196 3.53 9.02 25.55
CA VAL A 196 2.58 8.46 24.57
C VAL A 196 1.75 9.59 24.00
N VAL A 197 1.69 9.69 22.66
CA VAL A 197 1.08 10.83 21.97
C VAL A 197 0.00 10.35 20.99
N PRO A 198 -1.29 10.64 21.24
CA PRO A 198 -2.34 10.46 20.25
C PRO A 198 -2.24 11.53 19.15
N VAL A 199 -2.24 11.10 17.90
CA VAL A 199 -2.22 11.95 16.72
C VAL A 199 -3.65 12.11 16.19
N PRO A 200 -4.21 13.34 16.19
CA PRO A 200 -5.61 13.55 15.87
C PRO A 200 -5.91 13.32 14.38
N LEU A 201 -7.16 12.96 14.07
CA LEU A 201 -7.72 12.89 12.72
C LEU A 201 -7.05 11.91 11.74
N VAL A 202 -6.24 10.98 12.23
CA VAL A 202 -5.55 9.99 11.40
C VAL A 202 -5.78 8.59 11.93
N GLU A 203 -5.84 7.65 10.97
CA GLU A 203 -5.86 6.21 11.21
C GLU A 203 -4.44 5.61 11.14
N HIS A 204 -4.37 4.29 11.25
CA HIS A 204 -3.16 3.46 11.34
C HIS A 204 -2.07 3.73 10.28
N ILE A 205 -2.44 4.02 9.03
CA ILE A 205 -1.48 4.36 7.96
C ILE A 205 -1.28 5.88 7.86
N GLY A 206 -2.37 6.66 7.96
CA GLY A 206 -2.35 8.12 7.90
C GLY A 206 -1.42 8.78 8.95
N VAL A 207 -1.19 8.12 10.09
CA VAL A 207 -0.24 8.57 11.12
C VAL A 207 1.17 8.79 10.58
N LEU A 208 1.58 8.05 9.54
CA LEU A 208 2.91 8.15 8.91
C LEU A 208 3.11 9.43 8.11
N PHE A 209 2.03 10.15 7.77
CA PHE A 209 2.07 11.36 6.95
C PHE A 209 1.61 12.61 7.72
N ALA A 210 1.35 12.47 9.02
CA ALA A 210 0.92 13.55 9.88
C ALA A 210 2.12 14.38 10.35
N ASP A 211 2.05 15.71 10.19
CA ASP A 211 3.13 16.62 10.60
C ASP A 211 3.46 16.47 12.09
N ARG A 212 2.43 16.21 12.91
CA ARG A 212 2.59 15.99 14.35
C ARG A 212 3.45 14.77 14.65
N THR A 213 3.25 13.65 13.96
CA THR A 213 4.06 12.43 14.15
C THR A 213 5.52 12.75 13.88
N HIS A 214 5.81 13.37 12.73
CA HIS A 214 7.16 13.76 12.36
C HIS A 214 7.81 14.74 13.34
N HIS A 215 7.02 15.72 13.81
CA HIS A 215 7.48 16.72 14.75
C HIS A 215 7.86 16.10 16.10
N GLU A 216 6.98 15.26 16.65
CA GLU A 216 7.20 14.57 17.92
C GLU A 216 8.37 13.59 17.83
N THR A 217 8.45 12.80 16.75
CA THR A 217 9.60 11.92 16.48
C THR A 217 10.90 12.72 16.42
N ALA A 218 10.94 13.80 15.63
CA ALA A 218 12.15 14.60 15.47
C ALA A 218 12.60 15.27 16.78
N GLN A 219 11.68 15.87 17.55
CA GLN A 219 11.99 16.48 18.84
C GLN A 219 12.42 15.46 19.90
N TRP A 220 11.87 14.26 19.85
CA TRP A 220 12.26 13.17 20.74
C TRP A 220 13.71 12.76 20.50
N LEU A 221 14.05 12.50 19.24
CA LEU A 221 15.40 12.10 18.83
C LEU A 221 16.42 13.21 19.09
N ASP A 222 16.09 14.47 18.78
CA ASP A 222 16.99 15.60 19.02
C ASP A 222 17.38 15.71 20.50
N ARG A 223 16.40 15.57 21.41
CA ARG A 223 16.65 15.62 22.85
C ARG A 223 17.44 14.41 23.34
N ALA A 224 17.02 13.20 22.97
CA ALA A 224 17.65 11.98 23.46
C ALA A 224 19.09 11.80 22.96
N LEU A 225 19.40 12.30 21.75
CA LEU A 225 20.73 12.20 21.14
C LEU A 225 21.59 13.45 21.35
N GLY A 226 21.10 14.46 22.10
CA GLY A 226 21.76 15.75 22.25
C GLY A 226 22.04 16.45 20.92
N HIS A 227 21.22 16.18 19.90
CA HIS A 227 21.40 16.66 18.55
C HIS A 227 20.74 18.03 18.37
N ARG A 228 21.47 18.96 17.77
CA ARG A 228 20.94 20.30 17.43
C ARG A 228 20.73 20.34 15.93
N PRO A 229 19.48 20.36 15.45
CA PRO A 229 19.20 20.30 14.02
C PRO A 229 19.68 21.57 13.33
N GLU A 230 20.27 21.43 12.15
CA GLU A 230 20.69 22.57 11.32
C GLU A 230 19.48 23.38 10.81
N ARG A 231 18.32 22.70 10.60
CA ARG A 231 17.07 23.31 10.16
C ARG A 231 15.86 22.65 10.83
N PRO A 232 14.83 23.41 11.24
CA PRO A 232 13.61 22.86 11.84
C PRO A 232 12.61 22.36 10.77
N VAL A 233 13.05 21.50 9.84
CA VAL A 233 12.22 21.03 8.72
C VAL A 233 11.36 19.82 9.11
N ILE A 234 10.13 19.78 8.59
CA ILE A 234 9.22 18.63 8.57
C ILE A 234 8.78 18.41 7.12
N ALA A 235 9.02 17.20 6.59
CA ALA A 235 8.82 16.86 5.18
C ALA A 235 7.78 15.72 5.00
N ALA A 236 6.82 15.63 5.93
CA ALA A 236 5.89 14.50 6.02
C ALA A 236 5.06 14.26 4.75
N LYS A 237 4.80 15.33 3.97
CA LYS A 237 3.93 15.29 2.79
C LYS A 237 4.65 15.58 1.48
N ASP A 238 5.97 15.79 1.50
CA ASP A 238 6.74 16.23 0.33
C ASP A 238 6.68 15.22 -0.82
N ARG A 239 6.46 13.94 -0.52
CA ARG A 239 6.23 12.87 -1.52
C ARG A 239 4.76 12.56 -1.76
N LEU A 240 3.96 12.62 -0.70
CA LEU A 240 2.54 12.27 -0.77
C LEU A 240 1.78 13.24 -1.69
N ILE A 241 2.03 14.55 -1.57
CA ILE A 241 1.37 15.58 -2.39
C ILE A 241 1.65 15.38 -3.89
N PRO A 242 2.90 15.31 -4.37
CA PRO A 242 3.15 15.05 -5.79
C PRO A 242 2.63 13.70 -6.26
N GLY A 243 2.60 12.68 -5.39
CA GLY A 243 1.95 11.40 -5.66
C GLY A 243 0.45 11.56 -5.94
N ILE A 244 -0.28 12.24 -5.07
CA ILE A 244 -1.72 12.52 -5.23
C ILE A 244 -1.99 13.34 -6.50
N LEU A 245 -1.19 14.39 -6.75
CA LEU A 245 -1.32 15.21 -7.96
C LEU A 245 -1.09 14.39 -9.24
N SER A 246 -0.06 13.53 -9.24
CA SER A 246 0.25 12.67 -10.39
C SER A 246 -0.83 11.61 -10.60
N LEU A 247 -1.38 11.01 -9.54
CA LEU A 247 -2.48 10.05 -9.60
C LEU A 247 -3.75 10.69 -10.16
N ALA A 248 -4.18 11.81 -9.57
CA ALA A 248 -5.35 12.55 -10.02
C ALA A 248 -5.18 13.03 -11.47
N GLY A 249 -3.99 13.56 -11.79
CA GLY A 249 -3.63 14.03 -13.12
C GLY A 249 -3.72 12.92 -14.18
N ALA A 250 -3.04 11.79 -13.95
CA ALA A 250 -3.03 10.66 -14.87
C ALA A 250 -4.43 10.07 -15.08
N LEU A 251 -5.22 9.92 -14.02
CA LEU A 251 -6.59 9.41 -14.10
C LEU A 251 -7.51 10.37 -14.87
N LEU A 252 -7.43 11.68 -14.62
CA LEU A 252 -8.23 12.68 -15.33
C LEU A 252 -7.87 12.75 -16.81
N THR A 253 -6.59 12.68 -17.16
CA THR A 253 -6.14 12.63 -18.55
C THR A 253 -6.63 11.37 -19.25
N LEU A 254 -6.51 10.20 -18.60
CA LEU A 254 -6.98 8.93 -19.16
C LEU A 254 -8.50 8.95 -19.38
N VAL A 255 -9.27 9.30 -18.35
CA VAL A 255 -10.75 9.37 -18.42
C VAL A 255 -11.20 10.42 -19.44
N GLY A 256 -10.61 11.62 -19.41
CA GLY A 256 -10.92 12.68 -20.37
C GLY A 256 -10.64 12.27 -21.82
N GLY A 257 -9.48 11.64 -22.08
CA GLY A 257 -9.10 11.13 -23.39
C GLY A 257 -10.06 10.05 -23.91
N LEU A 258 -10.50 9.13 -23.04
CA LEU A 258 -11.51 8.13 -23.38
C LEU A 258 -12.87 8.77 -23.70
N LEU A 259 -13.29 9.79 -22.92
CA LEU A 259 -14.54 10.52 -23.15
C LEU A 259 -14.54 11.29 -24.48
N LEU A 260 -13.40 11.78 -24.95
CA LEU A 260 -13.28 12.44 -26.26
C LEU A 260 -13.49 11.48 -27.44
N ARG A 261 -13.15 10.19 -27.28
CA ARG A 261 -13.28 9.16 -28.32
C ARG A 261 -14.66 8.49 -28.32
N ARG A 262 -15.54 8.86 -27.40
CA ARG A 262 -16.74 8.09 -27.06
C ARG A 262 -17.85 8.27 -28.09
N THR A 263 -18.30 7.17 -28.67
CA THR A 263 -19.64 7.02 -29.28
C THR A 263 -20.61 6.59 -28.17
N GLY A 264 -21.81 7.21 -28.10
CA GLY A 264 -22.68 7.20 -26.92
C GLY A 264 -22.94 5.86 -26.21
N THR A 265 -23.23 5.91 -24.91
CA THR A 265 -23.64 4.74 -24.11
C THR A 265 -25.12 4.80 -23.78
N ALA A 266 -25.91 3.88 -24.33
CA ALA A 266 -27.25 3.62 -23.82
C ALA A 266 -27.15 2.95 -22.46
N ARG A 267 -27.84 3.48 -21.44
CA ARG A 267 -28.08 2.73 -20.19
C ARG A 267 -28.90 1.50 -20.54
N VAL A 268 -28.47 0.33 -20.09
CA VAL A 268 -29.30 -0.88 -20.21
C VAL A 268 -30.21 -0.92 -18.99
N PRO A 269 -31.55 -0.88 -19.17
CA PRO A 269 -32.47 -1.16 -18.08
C PRO A 269 -32.17 -2.54 -17.49
N LEU A 270 -32.26 -2.69 -16.17
CA LEU A 270 -32.23 -4.02 -15.55
C LEU A 270 -33.41 -4.82 -16.11
N GLY A 271 -33.11 -5.83 -16.93
CA GLY A 271 -34.13 -6.78 -17.35
C GLY A 271 -34.72 -7.46 -16.11
N ARG A 272 -36.06 -7.41 -15.98
CA ARG A 272 -36.78 -8.05 -14.86
C ARG A 272 -36.80 -9.57 -14.99
N GLU A 273 -36.48 -10.10 -16.17
CA GLU A 273 -36.40 -11.53 -16.42
C GLU A 273 -35.31 -12.18 -15.59
N ARG A 274 -35.70 -13.25 -14.88
CA ARG A 274 -34.80 -14.03 -14.01
C ARG A 274 -34.07 -13.17 -12.96
N LEU A 275 -34.64 -12.02 -12.59
CA LEU A 275 -34.05 -11.10 -11.60
C LEU A 275 -33.77 -11.82 -10.27
N GLY A 276 -34.67 -12.71 -9.83
CA GLY A 276 -34.46 -13.53 -8.64
C GLY A 276 -33.20 -14.40 -8.73
N LEU A 277 -32.92 -15.00 -9.89
CA LEU A 277 -31.70 -15.80 -10.11
C LEU A 277 -30.45 -14.91 -10.10
N ARG A 278 -30.52 -13.71 -10.71
CA ARG A 278 -29.40 -12.75 -10.70
C ARG A 278 -29.08 -12.26 -9.29
N LEU A 279 -30.10 -11.86 -8.53
CA LEU A 279 -29.93 -11.42 -7.14
C LEU A 279 -29.49 -12.58 -6.24
N GLY A 280 -30.05 -13.78 -6.43
CA GLY A 280 -29.62 -14.99 -5.75
C GLY A 280 -28.15 -15.29 -5.96
N ALA A 281 -27.62 -15.09 -7.17
CA ALA A 281 -26.19 -15.26 -7.44
C ALA A 281 -25.31 -14.27 -6.67
N VAL A 282 -25.73 -13.00 -6.51
CA VAL A 282 -24.99 -12.02 -5.70
C VAL A 282 -25.04 -12.37 -4.21
N LEU A 283 -26.14 -12.97 -3.74
CA LEU A 283 -26.26 -13.42 -2.35
C LEU A 283 -25.44 -14.69 -2.07
N LEU A 284 -25.33 -15.60 -3.04
CA LEU A 284 -24.59 -16.87 -2.90
C LEU A 284 -23.09 -16.74 -3.21
N ALA A 285 -22.69 -15.79 -4.04
CA ALA A 285 -21.29 -15.57 -4.44
C ALA A 285 -20.33 -15.43 -3.24
N PRO A 286 -20.63 -14.64 -2.18
CA PRO A 286 -19.78 -14.53 -1.00
C PRO A 286 -19.51 -15.86 -0.29
N VAL A 287 -20.45 -16.81 -0.31
CA VAL A 287 -20.27 -18.13 0.33
C VAL A 287 -19.21 -18.95 -0.41
N ALA A 288 -19.31 -19.00 -1.74
CA ALA A 288 -18.30 -19.66 -2.58
C ALA A 288 -16.94 -18.94 -2.49
N GLY A 289 -16.98 -17.60 -2.44
CA GLY A 289 -15.80 -16.77 -2.23
C GLY A 289 -15.10 -17.07 -0.91
N GLU A 290 -15.85 -17.16 0.20
CA GLU A 290 -15.30 -17.47 1.52
C GLU A 290 -14.59 -18.83 1.54
N LEU A 291 -15.26 -19.88 1.05
CA LEU A 291 -14.71 -21.24 1.04
C LEU A 291 -13.40 -21.32 0.24
N LEU A 292 -13.38 -20.73 -0.95
CA LEU A 292 -12.18 -20.73 -1.80
C LEU A 292 -11.11 -19.77 -1.28
N GLY A 293 -11.50 -18.65 -0.67
CA GLY A 293 -10.62 -17.69 -0.01
C GLY A 293 -9.85 -18.35 1.13
N VAL A 294 -10.55 -19.01 2.05
CA VAL A 294 -9.92 -19.77 3.14
C VAL A 294 -8.97 -20.83 2.59
N ALA A 295 -9.37 -21.59 1.56
CA ALA A 295 -8.52 -22.61 0.95
C ALA A 295 -7.22 -22.01 0.36
N LEU A 296 -7.32 -20.93 -0.42
CA LEU A 296 -6.14 -20.32 -1.07
C LEU A 296 -5.28 -19.49 -0.11
N ALA A 297 -5.81 -19.00 1.01
CA ALA A 297 -5.04 -18.35 2.07
C ALA A 297 -3.92 -19.24 2.63
N TYR A 298 -4.13 -20.57 2.61
CA TYR A 298 -3.15 -21.58 3.02
C TYR A 298 -2.34 -22.17 1.87
N LEU A 299 -2.53 -21.73 0.62
CA LEU A 299 -1.78 -22.24 -0.53
C LEU A 299 -0.85 -21.20 -1.16
N LEU A 300 -1.22 -19.92 -1.12
CA LEU A 300 -0.39 -18.84 -1.67
C LEU A 300 0.66 -18.32 -0.68
N PRO A 301 1.77 -17.69 -1.14
CA PRO A 301 2.84 -17.18 -0.28
C PRO A 301 2.40 -16.13 0.74
N ASN A 302 1.27 -15.47 0.49
CA ASN A 302 0.65 -14.52 1.40
C ASN A 302 -0.80 -14.93 1.65
N ASN A 303 -1.22 -14.98 2.92
CA ASN A 303 -2.56 -15.38 3.30
C ASN A 303 -3.64 -14.38 2.87
N VAL A 304 -3.37 -13.06 2.91
CA VAL A 304 -4.28 -12.01 2.46
C VAL A 304 -4.48 -12.09 0.94
N THR A 305 -3.39 -12.16 0.16
CA THR A 305 -3.51 -12.26 -1.31
C THR A 305 -4.10 -13.59 -1.74
N GLY A 306 -3.76 -14.69 -1.04
CA GLY A 306 -4.40 -15.99 -1.18
C GLY A 306 -5.90 -15.91 -0.98
N TYR A 307 -6.32 -15.33 0.13
CA TYR A 307 -7.72 -15.15 0.45
C TYR A 307 -8.46 -14.31 -0.60
N LEU A 308 -7.93 -13.14 -0.98
CA LEU A 308 -8.55 -12.28 -2.00
C LEU A 308 -8.66 -12.97 -3.36
N THR A 309 -7.62 -13.72 -3.75
CA THR A 309 -7.63 -14.49 -5.00
C THR A 309 -8.75 -15.52 -4.98
N GLY A 310 -8.87 -16.28 -3.89
CA GLY A 310 -9.92 -17.30 -3.76
C GLY A 310 -11.31 -16.68 -3.68
N TYR A 311 -11.45 -15.60 -2.91
CA TYR A 311 -12.70 -14.88 -2.75
C TYR A 311 -13.24 -14.35 -4.08
N PHE A 312 -12.41 -13.63 -4.83
CA PHE A 312 -12.82 -13.08 -6.13
C PHE A 312 -13.03 -14.17 -7.18
N ALA A 313 -12.24 -15.25 -7.17
CA ALA A 313 -12.43 -16.38 -8.06
C ALA A 313 -13.77 -17.10 -7.78
N GLY A 314 -14.09 -17.36 -6.52
CA GLY A 314 -15.35 -18.00 -6.12
C GLY A 314 -16.56 -17.15 -6.48
N CYS A 315 -16.54 -15.86 -6.14
CA CYS A 315 -17.57 -14.91 -6.53
C CYS A 315 -17.72 -14.84 -8.06
N GLY A 316 -16.61 -14.69 -8.79
CA GLY A 316 -16.61 -14.62 -10.25
C GLY A 316 -17.17 -15.88 -10.91
N ALA A 317 -16.83 -17.06 -10.41
CA ALA A 317 -17.34 -18.34 -10.91
C ALA A 317 -18.86 -18.44 -10.78
N VAL A 318 -19.42 -18.07 -9.62
CA VAL A 318 -20.89 -18.07 -9.39
C VAL A 318 -21.59 -17.11 -10.34
N LEU A 319 -21.07 -15.88 -10.52
CA LEU A 319 -21.64 -14.90 -11.43
C LEU A 319 -21.57 -15.36 -12.90
N LEU A 320 -20.43 -15.89 -13.34
CA LEU A 320 -20.24 -16.39 -14.70
C LEU A 320 -21.14 -17.59 -15.01
N ALA A 321 -21.21 -18.57 -14.10
CA ALA A 321 -22.10 -19.72 -14.26
C ALA A 321 -23.57 -19.27 -14.36
N THR A 322 -23.97 -18.33 -13.51
CA THR A 322 -25.33 -17.77 -13.58
C THR A 322 -25.56 -17.00 -14.87
N ALA A 323 -24.59 -16.24 -15.36
CA ALA A 323 -24.70 -15.51 -16.62
C ALA A 323 -24.88 -16.47 -17.81
N LEU A 324 -24.18 -17.60 -17.84
CA LEU A 324 -24.36 -18.65 -18.85
C LEU A 324 -25.77 -19.27 -18.81
N LEU A 325 -26.32 -19.48 -17.61
CA LEU A 325 -27.68 -19.98 -17.43
C LEU A 325 -28.75 -18.95 -17.85
N VAL A 326 -28.53 -17.66 -17.56
CA VAL A 326 -29.49 -16.57 -17.83
C VAL A 326 -29.48 -16.12 -19.28
N ALA A 327 -28.31 -15.85 -19.85
CA ALA A 327 -28.16 -15.25 -21.18
C ALA A 327 -28.03 -16.29 -22.31
N GLY A 328 -27.82 -17.58 -21.97
CA GLY A 328 -27.44 -18.61 -22.92
C GLY A 328 -26.02 -18.42 -23.46
N PRO A 329 -25.45 -19.41 -24.18
CA PRO A 329 -24.15 -19.27 -24.81
C PRO A 329 -24.23 -18.23 -25.93
N ALA A 330 -23.78 -17.00 -25.67
CA ALA A 330 -23.60 -16.00 -26.71
C ALA A 330 -22.56 -16.53 -27.71
N ARG A 331 -22.82 -16.42 -29.03
CA ARG A 331 -21.76 -16.63 -30.02
C ARG A 331 -20.74 -15.50 -29.86
N PRO A 332 -19.50 -15.77 -29.41
CA PRO A 332 -18.54 -14.70 -29.23
C PRO A 332 -18.18 -14.16 -30.61
N ALA A 333 -18.52 -12.90 -30.88
CA ALA A 333 -17.96 -12.19 -32.02
C ALA A 333 -16.44 -12.08 -31.78
N ARG A 334 -15.63 -12.66 -32.67
CA ARG A 334 -14.17 -12.58 -32.55
C ARG A 334 -13.76 -11.10 -32.59
N PRO A 335 -13.07 -10.59 -31.55
CA PRO A 335 -12.65 -9.19 -31.55
C PRO A 335 -11.61 -8.98 -32.66
N SER A 336 -11.68 -7.83 -33.34
CA SER A 336 -10.64 -7.45 -34.29
C SER A 336 -9.31 -7.18 -33.56
N LEU A 337 -8.18 -7.37 -34.24
CA LEU A 337 -6.85 -7.07 -33.69
C LEU A 337 -6.75 -5.63 -33.15
N ALA A 338 -7.34 -4.67 -33.87
CA ALA A 338 -7.40 -3.28 -33.42
C ALA A 338 -8.18 -3.11 -32.11
N ALA A 339 -9.26 -3.86 -31.89
CA ALA A 339 -10.02 -3.82 -30.64
C ALA A 339 -9.22 -4.42 -29.47
N VAL A 340 -8.46 -5.49 -29.72
CA VAL A 340 -7.56 -6.10 -28.74
C VAL A 340 -6.40 -5.15 -28.40
N GLY A 341 -5.76 -4.57 -29.41
CA GLY A 341 -4.69 -3.58 -29.20
C GLY A 341 -5.17 -2.35 -28.43
N GLY A 342 -6.38 -1.87 -28.73
CA GLY A 342 -7.00 -0.78 -27.97
C GLY A 342 -7.28 -1.15 -26.50
N ALA A 343 -7.76 -2.36 -26.22
CA ALA A 343 -7.96 -2.84 -24.86
C ALA A 343 -6.63 -2.98 -24.09
N ALA A 344 -5.59 -3.50 -24.74
CA ALA A 344 -4.25 -3.61 -24.17
C ALA A 344 -3.68 -2.23 -23.81
N LEU A 345 -3.84 -1.24 -24.70
CA LEU A 345 -3.40 0.13 -24.43
C LEU A 345 -4.13 0.75 -23.23
N VAL A 346 -5.45 0.54 -23.12
CA VAL A 346 -6.21 1.01 -21.95
C VAL A 346 -5.75 0.32 -20.67
N ALA A 347 -5.45 -0.97 -20.73
CA ALA A 347 -4.94 -1.72 -19.58
C ALA A 347 -3.59 -1.18 -19.10
N VAL A 348 -2.64 -0.99 -20.02
CA VAL A 348 -1.31 -0.42 -19.71
C VAL A 348 -1.44 1.01 -19.18
N ALA A 349 -2.25 1.85 -19.82
CA ALA A 349 -2.41 3.24 -19.41
C ALA A 349 -3.09 3.37 -18.03
N ALA A 350 -4.12 2.56 -17.75
CA ALA A 350 -4.79 2.55 -16.45
C ALA A 350 -3.86 2.04 -15.34
N LEU A 351 -3.11 0.98 -15.62
CA LEU A 351 -2.12 0.46 -14.67
C LEU A 351 -1.05 1.51 -14.37
N ALA A 352 -0.46 2.13 -15.40
CA ALA A 352 0.56 3.16 -15.24
C ALA A 352 0.03 4.39 -14.48
N ALA A 353 -1.23 4.79 -14.73
CA ALA A 353 -1.87 5.92 -14.04
C ALA A 353 -2.00 5.71 -12.52
N VAL A 354 -1.99 4.46 -12.04
CA VAL A 354 -2.06 4.14 -10.62
C VAL A 354 -0.71 3.74 -10.04
N VAL A 355 -0.02 2.79 -10.68
CA VAL A 355 1.22 2.20 -10.15
C VAL A 355 2.34 3.23 -10.07
N VAL A 356 2.54 4.07 -11.09
CA VAL A 356 3.66 5.03 -11.10
C VAL A 356 3.52 6.07 -9.97
N PRO A 357 2.38 6.77 -9.81
CA PRO A 357 2.22 7.71 -8.70
C PRO A 357 2.31 7.07 -7.31
N VAL A 358 1.76 5.86 -7.14
CA VAL A 358 1.84 5.12 -5.87
C VAL A 358 3.30 4.72 -5.57
N HIS A 359 4.04 4.23 -6.57
CA HIS A 359 5.45 3.85 -6.44
C HIS A 359 6.35 5.00 -6.00
N PHE A 360 6.12 6.22 -6.50
CA PHE A 360 6.99 7.36 -6.15
C PHE A 360 6.48 8.15 -4.95
N GLY A 361 5.17 8.20 -4.74
CA GLY A 361 4.54 9.06 -3.74
C GLY A 361 4.18 8.36 -2.43
N LEU A 362 4.00 7.04 -2.43
CA LEU A 362 3.47 6.31 -1.29
C LEU A 362 4.36 5.15 -0.83
N THR A 363 4.45 4.07 -1.61
CA THR A 363 5.13 2.82 -1.20
C THR A 363 5.68 2.10 -2.41
N ASP A 364 6.59 1.15 -2.18
CA ASP A 364 7.06 0.29 -3.25
C ASP A 364 5.94 -0.61 -3.78
N VAL A 365 5.84 -0.65 -5.11
CA VAL A 365 4.88 -1.46 -5.88
C VAL A 365 5.58 -2.05 -7.12
N ALA A 366 6.90 -2.15 -7.08
CA ALA A 366 7.66 -2.96 -8.01
C ALA A 366 7.56 -4.44 -7.57
N PRO A 367 7.14 -5.37 -8.44
CA PRO A 367 7.03 -6.78 -8.08
C PRO A 367 8.42 -7.42 -7.90
N HIS A 368 8.60 -8.13 -6.79
CA HIS A 368 9.81 -8.84 -6.44
C HIS A 368 9.52 -10.34 -6.20
N GLY A 369 10.45 -11.21 -6.58
CA GLY A 369 10.34 -12.65 -6.32
C GLY A 369 8.98 -13.26 -6.76
N PRO A 370 8.18 -13.82 -5.83
CA PRO A 370 6.92 -14.48 -6.16
C PRO A 370 5.78 -13.54 -6.60
N ASP A 371 5.92 -12.21 -6.43
CA ASP A 371 4.85 -11.26 -6.73
C ASP A 371 4.34 -11.38 -8.16
N TRP A 372 5.23 -11.64 -9.12
CA TRP A 372 4.91 -11.70 -10.54
C TRP A 372 3.78 -12.68 -10.86
N TRP A 373 3.84 -13.89 -10.31
CA TRP A 373 2.82 -14.90 -10.58
C TRP A 373 1.59 -14.73 -9.68
N VAL A 374 1.75 -14.18 -8.47
CA VAL A 374 0.64 -13.84 -7.58
C VAL A 374 -0.23 -12.72 -8.18
N VAL A 375 0.39 -11.69 -8.74
CA VAL A 375 -0.29 -10.63 -9.53
C VAL A 375 -1.10 -11.28 -10.65
N GLY A 376 -0.53 -12.24 -11.37
CA GLY A 376 -1.22 -12.97 -12.43
C GLY A 376 -2.48 -13.71 -11.94
N LEU A 377 -2.36 -14.48 -10.86
CA LEU A 377 -3.50 -15.22 -10.29
C LEU A 377 -4.60 -14.29 -9.79
N LEU A 378 -4.24 -13.25 -9.03
CA LEU A 378 -5.21 -12.28 -8.52
C LEU A 378 -5.85 -11.50 -9.67
N ALA A 379 -5.10 -11.14 -10.71
CA ALA A 379 -5.64 -10.47 -11.89
C ALA A 379 -6.67 -11.36 -12.62
N VAL A 380 -6.41 -12.66 -12.75
CA VAL A 380 -7.38 -13.60 -13.33
C VAL A 380 -8.65 -13.68 -12.47
N ALA A 381 -8.52 -13.77 -11.15
CA ALA A 381 -9.66 -13.80 -10.23
C ALA A 381 -10.51 -12.52 -10.32
N VAL A 382 -9.87 -11.34 -10.29
CA VAL A 382 -10.55 -10.05 -10.44
C VAL A 382 -11.17 -9.91 -11.84
N ALA A 383 -10.48 -10.35 -12.89
CA ALA A 383 -11.03 -10.35 -14.24
C ALA A 383 -12.30 -11.21 -14.34
N GLY A 384 -12.30 -12.40 -13.72
CA GLY A 384 -13.46 -13.29 -13.64
C GLY A 384 -14.64 -12.64 -12.93
N LEU A 385 -14.40 -12.00 -11.78
CA LEU A 385 -15.40 -11.23 -11.04
C LEU A 385 -16.00 -10.11 -11.89
N LEU A 386 -15.15 -9.26 -12.47
CA LEU A 386 -15.58 -8.13 -13.30
C LEU A 386 -16.35 -8.60 -14.54
N ALA A 387 -15.89 -9.66 -15.20
CA ALA A 387 -16.54 -10.23 -16.37
C ALA A 387 -17.89 -10.87 -16.03
N GLY A 388 -17.97 -11.64 -14.94
CA GLY A 388 -19.21 -12.23 -14.46
C GLY A 388 -20.26 -11.17 -14.13
N ALA A 389 -19.88 -10.12 -13.40
CA ALA A 389 -20.77 -9.02 -13.07
C ALA A 389 -21.26 -8.27 -14.33
N HIS A 390 -20.37 -8.00 -15.30
CA HIS A 390 -20.76 -7.34 -16.55
C HIS A 390 -21.66 -8.19 -17.42
N ALA A 391 -21.41 -9.51 -17.50
CA ALA A 391 -22.24 -10.43 -18.24
C ALA A 391 -23.65 -10.57 -17.63
N LEU A 392 -23.75 -10.59 -16.29
CA LEU A 392 -25.00 -10.82 -15.58
C LEU A 392 -25.89 -9.57 -15.47
N PHE A 393 -25.29 -8.40 -15.22
CA PHE A 393 -26.03 -7.16 -14.91
C PHE A 393 -25.87 -6.05 -15.95
N GLY A 394 -24.70 -5.96 -16.59
CA GLY A 394 -24.31 -4.83 -17.43
C GLY A 394 -24.16 -3.50 -16.65
N PRO A 395 -23.45 -2.49 -17.18
CA PRO A 395 -23.35 -1.19 -16.53
C PRO A 395 -24.70 -0.43 -16.49
N PRO A 396 -25.01 0.31 -15.41
CA PRO A 396 -24.16 0.55 -14.22
C PRO A 396 -24.30 -0.52 -13.12
N TRP A 397 -25.23 -1.46 -13.26
CA TRP A 397 -25.60 -2.41 -12.22
C TRP A 397 -24.49 -3.43 -11.90
N SER A 398 -23.64 -3.75 -12.89
CA SER A 398 -22.43 -4.54 -12.67
C SER A 398 -21.48 -3.88 -11.67
N TYR A 399 -21.39 -2.55 -11.66
CA TYR A 399 -20.56 -1.80 -10.71
C TYR A 399 -21.09 -1.95 -9.28
N ALA A 400 -22.40 -1.79 -9.10
CA ALA A 400 -23.04 -1.98 -7.81
C ALA A 400 -22.87 -3.41 -7.29
N ALA A 401 -23.05 -4.42 -8.15
CA ALA A 401 -22.87 -5.82 -7.77
C ALA A 401 -21.46 -6.12 -7.25
N VAL A 402 -20.42 -5.64 -7.94
CA VAL A 402 -19.03 -5.84 -7.50
C VAL A 402 -18.75 -5.14 -6.17
N LEU A 403 -19.24 -3.91 -5.97
CA LEU A 403 -19.05 -3.20 -4.69
C LEU A 403 -19.75 -3.92 -3.54
N ILE A 404 -20.97 -4.41 -3.75
CA ILE A 404 -21.70 -5.21 -2.76
C ILE A 404 -20.91 -6.46 -2.39
N LEU A 405 -20.30 -7.14 -3.37
CA LEU A 405 -19.46 -8.32 -3.14
C LEU A 405 -18.16 -8.00 -2.41
N CYS A 406 -17.72 -6.73 -2.32
CA CYS A 406 -16.56 -6.37 -1.51
C CYS A 406 -16.92 -6.10 -0.03
N LEU A 407 -18.19 -5.83 0.30
CA LEU A 407 -18.63 -5.47 1.65
C LEU A 407 -18.39 -6.58 2.71
N PRO A 408 -18.52 -7.88 2.39
CA PRO A 408 -18.26 -8.94 3.36
C PRO A 408 -16.80 -9.06 3.80
N LEU A 409 -15.84 -8.64 2.98
CA LEU A 409 -14.39 -8.79 3.24
C LEU A 409 -13.94 -8.20 4.59
N PRO A 410 -14.20 -6.91 4.91
CA PRO A 410 -13.84 -6.36 6.21
C PRO A 410 -14.63 -6.99 7.36
N VAL A 411 -15.88 -7.42 7.13
CA VAL A 411 -16.71 -8.07 8.16
C VAL A 411 -16.13 -9.44 8.52
N ALA A 412 -15.76 -10.24 7.52
CA ALA A 412 -15.10 -11.54 7.70
C ALA A 412 -13.78 -11.40 8.47
N SER A 413 -13.01 -10.36 8.15
CA SER A 413 -11.77 -10.02 8.85
C SER A 413 -12.00 -9.68 10.33
N LEU A 414 -13.00 -8.84 10.63
CA LEU A 414 -13.32 -8.43 12.00
C LEU A 414 -13.95 -9.56 12.83
N ALA A 415 -14.64 -10.50 12.18
CA ALA A 415 -15.18 -11.70 12.81
C ALA A 415 -14.14 -12.81 13.04
N GLY A 416 -12.89 -12.62 12.59
CA GLY A 416 -11.81 -13.59 12.76
C GLY A 416 -11.89 -14.83 11.85
N VAL A 417 -12.76 -14.81 10.84
CA VAL A 417 -12.88 -15.91 9.85
C VAL A 417 -11.95 -15.72 8.64
N ALA A 418 -11.46 -14.49 8.44
CA ALA A 418 -10.51 -14.13 7.39
C ALA A 418 -9.27 -13.43 7.98
N PRO A 419 -8.14 -13.34 7.25
CA PRO A 419 -6.93 -12.65 7.71
C PRO A 419 -7.22 -11.21 8.20
N GLY A 420 -6.80 -10.89 9.43
CA GLY A 420 -7.11 -9.60 10.08
C GLY A 420 -6.68 -8.35 9.31
N PHE A 421 -5.61 -8.43 8.51
CA PHE A 421 -5.15 -7.33 7.67
C PHE A 421 -6.14 -6.96 6.54
N LEU A 422 -7.10 -7.84 6.22
CA LEU A 422 -8.15 -7.56 5.24
C LEU A 422 -9.00 -6.36 5.63
N ALA A 423 -9.25 -6.12 6.92
CA ALA A 423 -9.98 -4.95 7.39
C ALA A 423 -9.31 -3.64 6.95
N ILE A 424 -7.98 -3.60 6.91
CA ILE A 424 -7.18 -2.43 6.53
C ILE A 424 -7.12 -2.27 5.00
N ILE A 425 -6.90 -3.36 4.26
CA ILE A 425 -6.70 -3.27 2.80
C ILE A 425 -8.02 -3.26 2.00
N SER A 426 -9.14 -3.74 2.55
CA SER A 426 -10.42 -3.79 1.82
C SER A 426 -10.92 -2.42 1.33
N PRO A 427 -10.86 -1.32 2.11
CA PRO A 427 -11.18 0.02 1.61
C PRO A 427 -10.33 0.44 0.40
N LEU A 428 -9.02 0.12 0.40
CA LEU A 428 -8.13 0.39 -0.73
C LEU A 428 -8.57 -0.41 -1.97
N VAL A 429 -8.89 -1.70 -1.81
CA VAL A 429 -9.40 -2.53 -2.92
C VAL A 429 -10.68 -1.92 -3.52
N MET A 430 -11.62 -1.47 -2.68
CA MET A 430 -12.84 -0.81 -3.13
C MET A 430 -12.54 0.50 -3.89
N VAL A 431 -11.60 1.32 -3.40
CA VAL A 431 -11.17 2.54 -4.10
C VAL A 431 -10.59 2.20 -5.49
N LEU A 432 -9.70 1.21 -5.59
CA LEU A 432 -9.12 0.77 -6.88
C LEU A 432 -10.19 0.27 -7.85
N ILE A 433 -11.20 -0.46 -7.35
CA ILE A 433 -12.36 -0.91 -8.13
C ILE A 433 -13.20 0.28 -8.62
N VAL A 434 -13.46 1.28 -7.78
CA VAL A 434 -14.20 2.50 -8.16
C VAL A 434 -13.43 3.29 -9.22
N LEU A 435 -12.11 3.44 -9.06
CA LEU A 435 -11.25 4.07 -10.06
C LEU A 435 -11.34 3.34 -11.40
N HIS A 436 -11.35 2.00 -11.37
CA HIS A 436 -11.56 1.20 -12.58
C HIS A 436 -12.94 1.47 -13.22
N PHE A 437 -14.01 1.62 -12.44
CA PHE A 437 -15.33 1.93 -13.00
C PHE A 437 -15.38 3.28 -13.70
N ALA A 438 -14.62 4.28 -13.24
CA ALA A 438 -14.49 5.54 -13.97
C ALA A 438 -13.87 5.33 -15.36
N VAL A 439 -12.81 4.52 -15.45
CA VAL A 439 -12.17 4.14 -16.73
C VAL A 439 -13.13 3.34 -17.61
N SER A 440 -13.80 2.34 -17.06
CA SER A 440 -14.78 1.50 -17.77
C SER A 440 -15.95 2.33 -18.32
N ALA A 441 -16.51 3.21 -17.48
CA ALA A 441 -17.60 4.09 -17.87
C ALA A 441 -17.17 5.07 -18.96
N ALA A 442 -15.91 5.53 -18.97
CA ALA A 442 -15.39 6.44 -19.99
C ALA A 442 -15.10 5.74 -21.32
N ALA A 443 -14.53 4.53 -21.28
CA ALA A 443 -14.17 3.74 -22.47
C ALA A 443 -15.39 3.28 -23.29
N GLY A 444 -16.56 3.12 -22.66
CA GLY A 444 -17.78 2.71 -23.35
C GLY A 444 -17.80 1.22 -23.71
N ARG A 445 -18.50 0.86 -24.79
CA ARG A 445 -18.68 -0.54 -25.22
C ARG A 445 -17.62 -0.98 -26.24
N PRO A 446 -17.32 -2.29 -26.31
CA PRO A 446 -17.77 -3.37 -25.42
C PRO A 446 -16.99 -3.41 -24.10
N TRP A 447 -17.68 -3.81 -23.02
CA TRP A 447 -17.17 -3.78 -21.64
C TRP A 447 -15.90 -4.61 -21.42
N TRP A 448 -15.72 -5.68 -22.21
CA TRP A 448 -14.55 -6.56 -22.07
C TRP A 448 -13.22 -5.83 -22.28
N ARG A 449 -13.23 -4.70 -23.02
CA ARG A 449 -12.03 -3.89 -23.30
C ARG A 449 -11.37 -3.32 -22.05
N THR A 450 -12.11 -3.18 -20.95
CA THR A 450 -11.57 -2.61 -19.71
C THR A 450 -11.33 -3.65 -18.62
N VAL A 451 -11.77 -4.90 -18.79
CA VAL A 451 -11.62 -5.93 -17.75
C VAL A 451 -10.17 -6.15 -17.34
N ALA A 452 -9.26 -6.27 -18.32
CA ALA A 452 -7.83 -6.40 -18.06
C ALA A 452 -7.26 -5.18 -17.32
N ALA A 453 -7.74 -3.97 -17.66
CA ALA A 453 -7.34 -2.75 -16.98
C ALA A 453 -7.74 -2.78 -15.50
N GLY A 454 -8.97 -3.17 -15.20
CA GLY A 454 -9.46 -3.26 -13.82
C GLY A 454 -8.76 -4.35 -13.02
N ALA A 455 -8.61 -5.53 -13.63
CA ALA A 455 -7.90 -6.65 -13.05
C ALA A 455 -6.48 -6.26 -12.62
N LEU A 456 -5.70 -5.66 -13.51
CA LEU A 456 -4.32 -5.26 -13.21
C LEU A 456 -4.24 -4.10 -12.22
N THR A 457 -5.13 -3.10 -12.34
CA THR A 457 -5.16 -1.93 -11.43
C THR A 457 -5.42 -2.34 -9.98
N VAL A 458 -6.22 -3.38 -9.75
CA VAL A 458 -6.48 -3.93 -8.41
C VAL A 458 -5.37 -4.89 -8.01
N ALA A 459 -5.07 -5.88 -8.85
CA ALA A 459 -4.19 -6.98 -8.49
C ALA A 459 -2.75 -6.54 -8.23
N TRP A 460 -2.24 -5.58 -9.01
CA TRP A 460 -0.84 -5.17 -8.95
C TRP A 460 -0.45 -4.55 -7.60
N PRO A 461 -1.02 -3.41 -7.18
CA PRO A 461 -0.63 -2.80 -5.91
C PRO A 461 -0.97 -3.70 -4.72
N VAL A 462 -2.03 -4.50 -4.77
CA VAL A 462 -2.42 -5.39 -3.67
C VAL A 462 -1.43 -6.55 -3.50
N ALA A 463 -1.09 -7.25 -4.59
CA ALA A 463 -0.23 -8.42 -4.49
C ALA A 463 1.22 -8.05 -4.14
N VAL A 464 1.71 -6.92 -4.62
CA VAL A 464 3.12 -6.52 -4.45
C VAL A 464 3.42 -5.99 -3.05
N VAL A 465 2.49 -5.25 -2.43
CA VAL A 465 2.76 -4.68 -1.10
C VAL A 465 2.73 -5.74 0.00
N LEU A 466 2.05 -6.86 -0.24
CA LEU A 466 1.81 -7.90 0.76
C LEU A 466 3.01 -8.86 0.88
N PRO A 467 3.45 -9.20 2.11
CA PRO A 467 4.71 -9.88 2.26
C PRO A 467 4.71 -11.37 1.91
N VAL A 468 5.88 -11.89 1.55
CA VAL A 468 6.13 -13.33 1.41
C VAL A 468 6.23 -13.97 2.78
N LEU A 469 5.31 -14.86 3.16
CA LEU A 469 5.29 -15.46 4.49
C LEU A 469 6.19 -16.71 4.59
N GLY A 470 6.89 -16.83 5.72
CA GLY A 470 7.45 -18.11 6.17
C GLY A 470 6.35 -18.94 6.82
N ARG A 471 6.12 -20.16 6.34
CA ARG A 471 5.22 -21.13 6.96
C ARG A 471 6.02 -22.24 7.60
#